data_AF-A0A662YGI9-F1
#
_entry.id   AF-A0A662YGI9-F1
#
_cell.length_a   1.000
_cell.length_b   1.000
_cell.length_c   1.000
_cell.angle_alpha   90.00
_cell.angle_beta   90.00
_cell.angle_gamma   90.00
#
_symmetry.space_group_name_H-M   'P 1'
#
loop_
_entity.id
_entity.type
_entity.pdbx_description
1 polymer ?
#
loop_
_entity_poly.entity_id
_entity_poly.type
_entity_poly.pdbx_seq_one_letter_code
_entity_poly.pdbx_strand_id
1 'polypeptide(L)'
;MDYHAKQAAEPTVEADSSKAEVVENGGSTKKGMMETLTWLKKQSEHVQAQDGNQRRKRSSTFVRSVLRLLSGSSHSPNNDGEEEPDDDSPKLPVPWGQATLKADWSEVGFKLLDQPIMEDMNRVRSFIAKEELLSASPQGIIALAKWLQRFDKHVRHVVTLKEYLLEERTLIASVGHKVTTLYDAYDEAMAVALEKVHGERRELSEAVLRVFVELEKILRGEVTAVKHLITQTLTEDEEYDALSTLFNQLTSDEECGVIVAHLLGWMRNNMSEGDVRIFLALFNPKVQNKIAGEWMRLYATYLHLLDEFSVNYDSSLCFFT
;
A
#
# COMPACT_ATOMS: atom_id res chain seq x y z
N MET A 1 65.93 -0.07 38.89
CA MET A 1 66.75 0.02 37.67
C MET A 1 66.36 -1.14 36.77
N ASP A 2 65.88 -0.77 35.58
CA ASP A 2 66.01 -1.43 34.28
C ASP A 2 65.51 -2.87 34.00
N TYR A 3 64.45 -2.90 33.18
CA TYR A 3 64.30 -3.59 31.88
C TYR A 3 65.08 -4.91 31.61
N HIS A 4 64.35 -5.98 31.27
CA HIS A 4 64.21 -6.48 29.88
C HIS A 4 63.25 -7.68 29.76
N ALA A 5 62.69 -7.83 28.56
CA ALA A 5 61.56 -8.67 28.16
C ALA A 5 61.94 -9.99 27.44
N LYS A 6 60.89 -10.76 27.10
CA LYS A 6 60.77 -11.89 26.13
C LYS A 6 61.09 -13.28 26.72
N GLN A 7 60.42 -14.39 26.38
CA GLN A 7 59.63 -14.75 25.19
C GLN A 7 58.77 -16.00 25.55
N ALA A 8 57.52 -16.05 25.10
CA ALA A 8 56.68 -17.26 25.17
C ALA A 8 56.63 -17.92 23.78
N ALA A 9 56.60 -19.25 23.77
CA ALA A 9 56.84 -20.14 22.64
C ALA A 9 55.80 -20.06 21.51
N GLU A 10 56.30 -20.16 20.27
CA GLU A 10 55.53 -20.47 19.06
C GLU A 10 55.27 -21.99 18.97
N PRO A 11 54.09 -22.43 18.51
CA PRO A 11 53.92 -23.75 17.93
C PRO A 11 53.91 -23.71 16.40
N THR A 12 54.66 -24.64 15.85
CA THR A 12 54.94 -24.99 14.46
C THR A 12 53.68 -25.24 13.63
N VAL A 13 53.64 -24.72 12.41
CA VAL A 13 52.62 -25.00 11.39
C VAL A 13 53.15 -26.11 10.47
N GLU A 14 52.56 -27.31 10.54
CA GLU A 14 52.72 -28.33 9.50
C GLU A 14 51.62 -28.13 8.44
N ALA A 15 52.05 -27.91 7.20
CA ALA A 15 51.18 -27.76 6.04
C ALA A 15 50.88 -29.15 5.46
N ASP A 16 49.63 -29.59 5.56
CA ASP A 16 49.16 -30.77 4.85
C ASP A 16 48.60 -30.36 3.47
N SER A 17 49.30 -30.82 2.44
CA SER A 17 49.06 -30.52 1.03
C SER A 17 48.03 -31.51 0.47
N SER A 18 46.75 -31.28 0.73
CA SER A 18 45.67 -31.97 0.03
C SER A 18 45.21 -31.14 -1.16
N LYS A 19 45.68 -31.51 -2.36
CA LYS A 19 45.13 -31.03 -3.64
C LYS A 19 43.62 -31.34 -3.68
N ALA A 20 42.79 -30.31 -3.58
CA ALA A 20 41.40 -30.40 -4.02
C ALA A 20 41.37 -30.09 -5.53
N GLU A 21 41.03 -31.10 -6.32
CA GLU A 21 40.71 -30.97 -7.73
C GLU A 21 39.59 -29.94 -7.90
N VAL A 22 39.84 -28.92 -8.72
CA VAL A 22 38.81 -28.02 -9.22
C VAL A 22 37.95 -28.85 -10.18
N VAL A 23 36.86 -29.40 -9.66
CA VAL A 23 35.74 -29.83 -10.50
C VAL A 23 34.95 -28.57 -10.82
N GLU A 24 35.13 -28.06 -12.03
CA GLU A 24 34.17 -27.13 -12.64
C GLU A 24 32.78 -27.76 -12.61
N ASN A 25 31.95 -27.34 -11.66
CA ASN A 25 30.55 -27.71 -11.61
C ASN A 25 29.68 -26.45 -11.68
N GLY A 26 29.83 -25.70 -12.79
CA GLY A 26 29.07 -24.47 -13.08
C GLY A 26 27.58 -24.70 -13.36
N GLY A 27 27.08 -25.95 -13.31
CA GLY A 27 25.70 -26.30 -13.63
C GLY A 27 24.79 -26.62 -12.43
N SER A 28 25.32 -27.00 -11.25
CA SER A 28 24.48 -27.52 -10.16
C SER A 28 23.97 -26.46 -9.19
N THR A 29 24.70 -25.36 -9.01
CA THR A 29 24.36 -24.29 -8.07
C THR A 29 23.16 -23.47 -8.55
N LYS A 30 23.09 -23.14 -9.85
CA LYS A 30 21.94 -22.45 -10.47
C LYS A 30 20.66 -23.29 -10.40
N LYS A 31 20.78 -24.61 -10.58
CA LYS A 31 19.66 -25.55 -10.49
C LYS A 31 19.13 -25.68 -9.06
N GLY A 32 20.01 -25.81 -8.06
CA GLY A 32 19.62 -25.84 -6.64
C GLY A 32 18.99 -24.54 -6.16
N MET A 33 19.46 -23.39 -6.66
CA MET A 33 18.87 -22.08 -6.40
C MET A 33 17.47 -21.95 -7.01
N MET A 34 17.27 -22.37 -8.27
CA MET A 34 15.93 -22.40 -8.90
C MET A 34 14.96 -23.35 -8.18
N GLU A 35 15.43 -24.52 -7.75
CA GLU A 35 14.62 -25.47 -6.99
C GLU A 35 14.19 -24.87 -5.64
N THR A 36 15.08 -24.12 -4.98
CA THR A 36 14.80 -23.42 -3.72
C THR A 36 13.84 -22.25 -3.94
N LEU A 37 14.01 -21.45 -4.99
CA LEU A 37 13.08 -20.39 -5.40
C LEU A 37 11.68 -20.95 -5.68
N THR A 38 11.61 -22.05 -6.43
CA THR A 38 10.35 -22.72 -6.74
C THR A 38 9.69 -23.28 -5.49
N TRP A 39 10.48 -23.85 -4.59
CA TRP A 39 9.99 -24.37 -3.32
C TRP A 39 9.50 -23.26 -2.39
N LEU A 40 10.25 -22.16 -2.25
CA LEU A 40 9.84 -20.99 -1.46
C LEU A 40 8.57 -20.34 -2.04
N LYS A 41 8.48 -20.22 -3.36
CA LYS A 41 7.27 -19.74 -4.05
C LYS A 41 6.08 -20.65 -3.75
N LYS A 42 6.26 -21.97 -3.86
CA LYS A 42 5.22 -22.95 -3.55
C LYS A 42 4.81 -22.96 -2.06
N GLN A 43 5.75 -22.78 -1.14
CA GLN A 43 5.45 -22.64 0.30
C GLN A 43 4.72 -21.34 0.61
N SER A 44 5.09 -20.25 -0.07
CA SER A 44 4.41 -18.96 0.02
C SER A 44 2.93 -19.08 -0.41
N GLU A 45 2.65 -19.87 -1.44
CA GLU A 45 1.31 -20.18 -1.95
C GLU A 45 0.57 -21.21 -1.07
N HIS A 46 1.27 -22.10 -0.37
CA HIS A 46 0.65 -23.12 0.48
C HIS A 46 0.20 -22.57 1.85
N VAL A 47 1.00 -21.68 2.45
CA VAL A 47 0.64 -20.97 3.70
C VAL A 47 -0.59 -20.07 3.49
N GLN A 48 -0.81 -19.58 2.26
CA GLN A 48 -2.01 -18.81 1.87
C GLN A 48 -3.32 -19.61 1.93
N ALA A 49 -3.26 -20.94 1.78
CA ALA A 49 -4.44 -21.79 1.63
C ALA A 49 -5.00 -22.34 2.96
N GLN A 50 -4.29 -22.22 4.08
CA GLN A 50 -4.58 -23.02 5.29
C GLN A 50 -5.05 -22.25 6.54
N ASP A 51 -5.02 -20.91 6.58
CA ASP A 51 -5.41 -20.17 7.78
C ASP A 51 -6.27 -18.92 7.48
N GLY A 52 -7.44 -18.86 8.12
CA GLY A 52 -8.47 -17.83 7.92
C GLY A 52 -8.16 -16.43 8.45
N ASN A 53 -6.91 -16.13 8.82
CA ASN A 53 -6.51 -14.84 9.36
C ASN A 53 -5.83 -13.98 8.29
N GLN A 54 -6.55 -12.97 7.78
CA GLN A 54 -6.19 -12.17 6.61
C GLN A 54 -4.80 -11.52 6.69
N ARG A 55 -4.30 -11.19 7.90
CA ARG A 55 -2.99 -10.57 8.11
C ARG A 55 -1.78 -11.51 7.87
N ARG A 56 -2.02 -12.83 7.78
CA ARG A 56 -0.97 -13.86 7.55
C ARG A 56 -1.01 -14.47 6.15
N LYS A 57 -1.95 -14.07 5.29
CA LYS A 57 -2.05 -14.55 3.91
C LYS A 57 -0.94 -14.00 3.00
N ARG A 58 -0.27 -12.92 3.38
CA ARG A 58 0.94 -12.47 2.68
C ARG A 58 2.12 -13.29 3.17
N SER A 59 2.90 -13.81 2.22
CA SER A 59 4.14 -14.53 2.52
C SER A 59 4.99 -13.72 3.49
N SER A 60 5.49 -14.35 4.55
CA SER A 60 6.28 -13.70 5.60
C SER A 60 7.29 -12.73 4.98
N THR A 61 7.42 -11.52 5.53
CA THR A 61 8.38 -10.49 5.07
C THR A 61 9.78 -11.06 4.91
N PHE A 62 10.15 -12.06 5.72
CA PHE A 62 11.37 -12.85 5.56
C PHE A 62 11.39 -13.66 4.25
N VAL A 63 10.33 -14.41 3.93
CA VAL A 63 10.23 -15.18 2.68
C VAL A 63 10.28 -14.25 1.48
N ARG A 64 9.64 -13.08 1.55
CA ARG A 64 9.70 -12.06 0.48
C ARG A 64 11.09 -11.45 0.34
N SER A 65 11.74 -11.11 1.45
CA SER A 65 13.12 -10.65 1.46
C SER A 65 14.07 -11.68 0.85
N VAL A 66 13.94 -12.96 1.22
CA VAL A 66 14.74 -14.06 0.66
C VAL A 66 14.43 -14.26 -0.83
N LEU A 67 13.16 -14.25 -1.22
CA LEU A 67 12.78 -14.35 -2.64
C LEU A 67 13.39 -13.19 -3.44
N ARG A 68 13.38 -11.96 -2.92
CA ARG A 68 13.96 -10.78 -3.58
C ARG A 68 15.49 -10.84 -3.67
N LEU A 69 16.16 -11.28 -2.60
CA LEU A 69 17.60 -11.50 -2.59
C LEU A 69 18.02 -12.59 -3.58
N LEU A 70 17.22 -13.65 -3.70
CA LEU A 70 17.48 -14.76 -4.61
C LEU A 70 17.03 -14.46 -6.05
N SER A 71 16.05 -13.59 -6.26
CA SER A 71 15.60 -13.16 -7.59
C SER A 71 16.46 -12.06 -8.21
N GLY A 72 17.48 -11.57 -7.48
CA GLY A 72 18.42 -10.56 -7.97
C GLY A 72 17.89 -9.14 -7.78
N SER A 73 18.47 -8.41 -6.83
CA SER A 73 18.43 -6.95 -6.80
C SER A 73 19.81 -6.47 -7.24
N SER A 74 19.93 -6.06 -8.50
CA SER A 74 21.14 -5.56 -9.11
C SER A 74 21.40 -4.11 -8.67
N HIS A 75 21.99 -3.94 -7.50
CA HIS A 75 22.78 -2.76 -7.16
C HIS A 75 24.22 -3.18 -6.90
N SER A 76 24.91 -3.59 -7.97
CA SER A 76 26.38 -3.62 -8.02
C SER A 76 26.84 -2.80 -9.22
N PRO A 77 27.59 -1.71 -9.02
CA PRO A 77 28.21 -0.99 -10.11
C PRO A 77 29.54 -1.71 -10.39
N ASN A 78 29.53 -2.68 -11.32
CA ASN A 78 30.66 -2.97 -12.21
C ASN A 78 30.41 -4.19 -13.10
N ASN A 79 30.46 -3.93 -14.40
CA ASN A 79 31.08 -4.75 -15.45
C ASN A 79 30.74 -6.25 -15.53
N ASP A 80 29.86 -6.61 -16.46
CA ASP A 80 30.21 -7.31 -17.72
C ASP A 80 28.99 -8.08 -18.26
N GLY A 81 28.32 -7.49 -19.25
CA GLY A 81 27.95 -8.18 -20.50
C GLY A 81 27.10 -9.46 -20.51
N GLU A 82 26.22 -9.71 -19.55
CA GLU A 82 25.15 -10.72 -19.69
C GLU A 82 23.79 -10.08 -19.47
N GLU A 83 22.94 -10.11 -20.52
CA GLU A 83 21.53 -9.69 -20.47
C GLU A 83 20.80 -10.51 -19.38
N GLU A 84 20.61 -9.90 -18.21
CA GLU A 84 19.78 -10.44 -17.14
C GLU A 84 18.31 -10.53 -17.61
N PRO A 85 17.53 -11.50 -17.10
CA PRO A 85 16.11 -11.53 -17.39
C PRO A 85 15.47 -10.28 -16.78
N ASP A 86 14.98 -9.38 -17.62
CA ASP A 86 14.16 -8.24 -17.20
C ASP A 86 13.14 -8.74 -16.17
N ASP A 87 13.11 -8.11 -14.99
CA ASP A 87 11.99 -8.24 -14.06
C ASP A 87 10.77 -7.62 -14.76
N ASP A 88 10.12 -8.43 -15.60
CA ASP A 88 9.01 -8.12 -16.51
C ASP A 88 7.70 -7.74 -15.77
N SER A 89 7.83 -7.42 -14.48
CA SER A 89 6.77 -6.93 -13.62
C SER A 89 6.43 -5.49 -14.00
N PRO A 90 5.16 -5.17 -14.29
CA PRO A 90 4.75 -3.80 -14.63
C PRO A 90 5.17 -2.80 -13.54
N LYS A 91 5.69 -1.63 -13.96
CA LYS A 91 6.15 -0.55 -13.08
C LYS A 91 5.51 0.78 -13.46
N LEU A 92 5.27 1.60 -12.44
CA LEU A 92 4.92 3.00 -12.62
C LEU A 92 6.16 3.79 -13.05
N PRO A 93 6.10 4.58 -14.14
CA PRO A 93 7.22 5.40 -14.56
C PRO A 93 7.43 6.56 -13.60
N VAL A 94 8.67 7.07 -13.51
CA VAL A 94 8.95 8.33 -12.81
C VAL A 94 8.76 9.49 -13.80
N PRO A 95 8.06 10.60 -13.45
CA PRO A 95 7.34 10.89 -12.20
C PRO A 95 5.80 10.72 -12.36
N TRP A 96 5.28 9.49 -12.31
CA TRP A 96 3.85 9.23 -12.47
C TRP A 96 3.02 9.80 -11.30
N GLY A 97 1.93 10.50 -11.62
CA GLY A 97 0.94 10.98 -10.64
C GLY A 97 1.35 12.17 -9.75
N GLN A 98 2.63 12.54 -9.64
CA GLN A 98 3.09 13.64 -8.79
C GLN A 98 2.42 14.98 -9.11
N ALA A 99 2.28 15.31 -10.40
CA ALA A 99 1.65 16.56 -10.84
C ALA A 99 0.16 16.63 -10.44
N THR A 100 -0.59 15.55 -10.66
CA THR A 100 -2.02 15.47 -10.29
C THR A 100 -2.20 15.55 -8.77
N LEU A 101 -1.36 14.83 -8.01
CA LEU A 101 -1.41 14.80 -6.55
C LEU A 101 -0.85 16.06 -5.89
N LYS A 102 -0.21 16.95 -6.66
CA LYS A 102 0.54 18.12 -6.14
C LYS A 102 1.46 17.68 -5.00
N ALA A 103 2.28 16.68 -5.30
CA ALA A 103 3.11 15.97 -4.35
C ALA A 103 4.52 15.87 -4.90
N ASP A 104 5.50 15.84 -4.01
CA ASP A 104 6.81 15.30 -4.36
C ASP A 104 6.77 13.76 -4.33
N TRP A 105 7.81 13.12 -4.86
CA TRP A 105 7.93 11.66 -4.85
C TRP A 105 7.80 11.08 -3.44
N SER A 106 8.31 11.79 -2.42
CA SER A 106 8.30 11.30 -1.04
C SER A 106 6.92 11.31 -0.36
N GLU A 107 5.97 12.02 -0.96
CA GLU A 107 4.59 12.10 -0.50
C GLU A 107 3.63 11.26 -1.35
N VAL A 108 4.05 10.85 -2.56
CA VAL A 108 3.18 10.30 -3.60
C VAL A 108 2.40 9.08 -3.13
N GLY A 109 3.05 8.11 -2.48
CA GLY A 109 2.40 6.87 -2.07
C GLY A 109 1.28 7.09 -1.05
N PHE A 110 1.54 7.87 0.01
CA PHE A 110 0.53 8.12 1.03
C PHE A 110 -0.58 9.05 0.51
N LYS A 111 -0.22 10.12 -0.22
CA LYS A 111 -1.22 11.00 -0.83
C LYS A 111 -2.12 10.28 -1.83
N LEU A 112 -1.59 9.32 -2.59
CA LEU A 112 -2.37 8.50 -3.51
C LEU A 112 -3.38 7.63 -2.75
N LEU A 113 -2.92 6.92 -1.72
CA LEU A 113 -3.77 6.04 -0.90
C LEU A 113 -4.84 6.80 -0.11
N ASP A 114 -4.62 8.09 0.16
CA ASP A 114 -5.58 8.95 0.85
C ASP A 114 -6.65 9.55 -0.07
N GLN A 115 -6.47 9.55 -1.41
CA GLN A 115 -7.43 10.17 -2.34
C GLN A 115 -8.87 9.65 -2.18
N PRO A 116 -9.13 8.34 -2.06
CA PRO A 116 -10.47 7.82 -1.84
C PRO A 116 -11.17 8.46 -0.61
N ILE A 117 -10.44 8.61 0.48
CA ILE A 117 -10.96 9.18 1.73
C ILE A 117 -11.20 10.68 1.58
N MET A 118 -10.26 11.39 0.93
CA MET A 118 -10.38 12.83 0.68
C MET A 118 -11.57 13.16 -0.22
N GLU A 119 -11.81 12.36 -1.26
CA GLU A 119 -12.96 12.51 -2.17
C GLU A 119 -14.29 12.33 -1.42
N ASP A 120 -14.40 11.27 -0.62
CA ASP A 120 -15.56 10.99 0.22
C ASP A 120 -15.86 12.15 1.20
N MET A 121 -14.83 12.65 1.89
CA MET A 121 -14.96 13.77 2.81
C MET A 121 -15.42 15.05 2.10
N ASN A 122 -14.90 15.32 0.91
CA ASN A 122 -15.28 16.48 0.12
C ASN A 122 -16.72 16.39 -0.39
N ARG A 123 -17.17 15.21 -0.84
CA ARG A 123 -18.56 14.96 -1.22
C ARG A 123 -19.51 15.25 -0.06
N VAL A 124 -19.20 14.75 1.14
CA VAL A 124 -20.05 14.98 2.32
C VAL A 124 -20.03 16.43 2.78
N ARG A 125 -18.87 17.08 2.78
CA ARG A 125 -18.78 18.53 3.07
C ARG A 125 -19.64 19.35 2.13
N SER A 126 -19.67 18.99 0.85
CA SER A 126 -20.44 19.71 -0.17
C SER A 126 -21.93 19.73 0.18
N PHE A 127 -22.54 18.58 0.49
CA PHE A 127 -23.97 18.57 0.82
C PHE A 127 -24.27 19.14 2.21
N ILE A 128 -23.36 19.01 3.18
CA ILE A 128 -23.51 19.65 4.50
C ILE A 128 -23.49 21.18 4.35
N ALA A 129 -22.58 21.72 3.53
CA ALA A 129 -22.48 23.16 3.27
C ALA A 129 -23.71 23.71 2.53
N LYS A 130 -24.37 22.86 1.72
CA LYS A 130 -25.65 23.16 1.05
C LYS A 130 -26.87 22.96 1.96
N GLU A 131 -26.66 22.62 3.23
CA GLU A 131 -27.71 22.35 4.23
C GLU A 131 -28.67 21.20 3.87
N GLU A 132 -28.29 20.32 2.94
CA GLU A 132 -29.15 19.23 2.44
C GLU A 132 -29.52 18.23 3.55
N LEU A 133 -28.65 18.10 4.58
CA LEU A 133 -28.90 17.24 5.73
C LEU A 133 -30.08 17.71 6.60
N LEU A 134 -30.40 19.02 6.60
CA LEU A 134 -31.51 19.57 7.38
C LEU A 134 -32.87 19.13 6.83
N SER A 135 -32.95 18.93 5.51
CA SER A 135 -34.14 18.46 4.79
C SER A 135 -34.14 16.95 4.52
N ALA A 136 -33.14 16.22 5.01
CA ALA A 136 -32.97 14.80 4.72
C ALA A 136 -34.15 13.95 5.19
N SER A 137 -34.54 13.00 4.36
CA SER A 137 -35.51 11.97 4.72
C SER A 137 -34.97 11.06 5.82
N PRO A 138 -35.83 10.38 6.60
CA PRO A 138 -35.38 9.37 7.56
C PRO A 138 -34.52 8.27 6.92
N GLN A 139 -34.78 7.93 5.65
CA GLN A 139 -33.99 6.94 4.92
C GLN A 139 -32.62 7.48 4.52
N GLY A 140 -32.51 8.75 4.10
CA GLY A 140 -31.23 9.40 3.83
C GLY A 140 -30.33 9.43 5.06
N ILE A 141 -30.92 9.59 6.24
CA ILE A 141 -30.20 9.56 7.52
C ILE A 141 -29.70 8.15 7.85
N ILE A 142 -30.54 7.13 7.65
CA ILE A 142 -30.12 5.72 7.80
C ILE A 142 -29.00 5.39 6.81
N ALA A 143 -29.09 5.90 5.58
CA ALA A 143 -28.10 5.70 4.54
C ALA A 143 -26.78 6.40 4.89
N LEU A 144 -26.82 7.63 5.42
CA LEU A 144 -25.64 8.34 5.94
C LEU A 144 -24.98 7.59 7.10
N ALA A 145 -25.77 7.04 8.03
CA ALA A 145 -25.21 6.24 9.13
C ALA A 145 -24.50 4.98 8.62
N LYS A 146 -25.10 4.28 7.66
CA LYS A 146 -24.45 3.13 6.97
C LYS A 146 -23.20 3.58 6.21
N TRP A 147 -23.23 4.75 5.62
CA TRP A 147 -22.08 5.33 4.93
C TRP A 147 -20.94 5.62 5.91
N LEU A 148 -21.21 6.23 7.07
CA LEU A 148 -20.21 6.50 8.12
C LEU A 148 -19.53 5.22 8.60
N GLN A 149 -20.30 4.15 8.84
CA GLN A 149 -19.75 2.84 9.22
C GLN A 149 -18.84 2.26 8.13
N ARG A 150 -19.24 2.37 6.86
CA ARG A 150 -18.41 1.91 5.74
C ARG A 150 -17.19 2.79 5.51
N PHE A 151 -17.33 4.09 5.75
CA PHE A 151 -16.25 5.06 5.68
C PHE A 151 -15.16 4.75 6.72
N ASP A 152 -15.51 4.46 7.98
CA ASP A 152 -14.53 3.97 8.97
C ASP A 152 -13.82 2.70 8.48
N LYS A 153 -14.57 1.71 7.97
CA LYS A 153 -13.96 0.51 7.39
C LYS A 153 -12.98 0.85 6.24
N HIS A 154 -13.33 1.78 5.38
CA HIS A 154 -12.47 2.24 4.29
C HIS A 154 -11.21 2.94 4.80
N VAL A 155 -11.31 3.76 5.85
CA VAL A 155 -10.14 4.35 6.53
C VAL A 155 -9.21 3.24 7.02
N ARG A 156 -9.74 2.17 7.67
CA ARG A 156 -8.91 1.03 8.09
C ARG A 156 -8.28 0.28 6.93
N HIS A 157 -8.97 0.13 5.80
CA HIS A 157 -8.40 -0.47 4.60
C HIS A 157 -7.25 0.36 4.02
N VAL A 158 -7.36 1.69 4.04
CA VAL A 158 -6.27 2.59 3.63
C VAL A 158 -5.08 2.46 4.57
N VAL A 159 -5.31 2.36 5.89
CA VAL A 159 -4.24 2.06 6.86
C VAL A 159 -3.54 0.76 6.51
N THR A 160 -4.27 -0.31 6.22
CA THR A 160 -3.68 -1.59 5.79
C THR A 160 -2.83 -1.45 4.53
N LEU A 161 -3.30 -0.71 3.52
CA LEU A 161 -2.52 -0.46 2.29
C LEU A 161 -1.26 0.38 2.56
N LYS A 162 -1.33 1.34 3.49
CA LYS A 162 -0.17 2.11 3.95
C LYS A 162 0.84 1.24 4.71
N GLU A 163 0.38 0.32 5.56
CA GLU A 163 1.24 -0.68 6.21
C GLU A 163 1.95 -1.53 5.16
N TYR A 164 1.23 -2.04 4.16
CA TYR A 164 1.83 -2.80 3.06
C TYR A 164 2.87 -1.99 2.28
N LEU A 165 2.61 -0.72 2.01
CA LEU A 165 3.59 0.14 1.35
C LEU A 165 4.86 0.32 2.18
N LEU A 166 4.73 0.49 3.51
CA LEU A 166 5.87 0.59 4.42
C LEU A 166 6.66 -0.74 4.50
N GLU A 167 5.98 -1.87 4.41
CA GLU A 167 6.64 -3.19 4.31
C GLU A 167 7.46 -3.31 3.02
N GLU A 168 6.91 -2.91 1.87
CA GLU A 168 7.67 -2.96 0.61
C GLU A 168 8.86 -1.99 0.62
N ARG A 169 8.71 -0.79 1.19
CA ARG A 169 9.82 0.16 1.42
C ARG A 169 10.90 -0.43 2.32
N THR A 170 10.50 -1.10 3.39
CA THR A 170 11.42 -1.78 4.33
C THR A 170 12.23 -2.85 3.60
N LEU A 171 11.59 -3.62 2.72
CA LEU A 171 12.24 -4.65 1.92
C LEU A 171 13.23 -4.07 0.90
N ILE A 172 12.96 -2.90 0.34
CA ILE A 172 13.85 -2.22 -0.61
C ILE A 172 15.06 -1.63 0.12
N ALA A 173 14.81 -0.76 1.11
CA ALA A 173 15.87 -0.07 1.82
C ALA A 173 16.72 -1.01 2.71
N SER A 174 16.23 -2.22 3.01
CA SER A 174 16.79 -3.10 4.04
C SER A 174 16.87 -2.43 5.43
N VAL A 175 16.00 -1.45 5.68
CA VAL A 175 15.87 -0.70 6.94
C VAL A 175 14.41 -0.75 7.37
N GLY A 176 14.14 -0.94 8.66
CA GLY A 176 12.76 -1.02 9.16
C GLY A 176 12.03 0.33 9.12
N HIS A 177 11.06 0.48 8.22
CA HIS A 177 10.16 1.63 8.19
C HIS A 177 8.92 1.35 9.04
N LYS A 178 8.70 2.16 10.08
CA LYS A 178 7.49 2.10 10.89
C LYS A 178 6.96 3.49 11.19
N VAL A 179 5.70 3.72 10.84
CA VAL A 179 4.93 4.88 11.27
C VAL A 179 3.86 4.40 12.23
N THR A 180 3.76 5.00 13.41
CA THR A 180 2.75 4.66 14.41
C THR A 180 1.81 5.84 14.58
N THR A 181 0.55 5.62 14.27
CA THR A 181 -0.51 6.63 14.31
C THR A 181 -1.54 6.25 15.36
N LEU A 182 -1.96 7.20 16.18
CA LEU A 182 -3.06 7.02 17.14
C LEU A 182 -4.34 7.59 16.54
N TYR A 183 -5.38 6.77 16.47
CA TYR A 183 -6.69 7.14 15.91
C TYR A 183 -7.72 7.52 16.99
N ASP A 184 -7.34 7.57 18.27
CA ASP A 184 -8.27 7.75 19.39
C ASP A 184 -9.22 8.94 19.23
N ALA A 185 -8.71 10.10 18.82
CA ALA A 185 -9.53 11.31 18.61
C ALA A 185 -10.49 11.17 17.42
N TYR A 186 -10.08 10.46 16.37
CA TYR A 186 -10.94 10.13 15.24
C TYR A 186 -12.02 9.12 15.64
N ASP A 187 -11.65 8.10 16.41
CA ASP A 187 -12.55 7.05 16.89
C ASP A 187 -13.62 7.62 17.82
N GLU A 188 -13.22 8.51 18.74
CA GLU A 188 -14.15 9.25 19.59
C GLU A 188 -15.08 10.13 18.77
N ALA A 189 -14.56 10.90 17.80
CA ALA A 189 -15.39 11.73 16.93
C ALA A 189 -16.39 10.88 16.11
N MET A 190 -15.97 9.71 15.62
CA MET A 190 -16.80 8.80 14.85
C MET A 190 -17.93 8.21 15.71
N ALA A 191 -17.63 7.81 16.94
CA ALA A 191 -18.63 7.34 17.89
C ALA A 191 -19.69 8.42 18.16
N VAL A 192 -19.25 9.66 18.43
CA VAL A 192 -20.15 10.80 18.64
C VAL A 192 -21.03 11.06 17.42
N ALA A 193 -20.46 11.04 16.20
CA ALA A 193 -21.25 11.23 14.98
C ALA A 193 -22.33 10.16 14.80
N LEU A 194 -22.03 8.90 15.10
CA LEU A 194 -22.98 7.79 15.03
C LEU A 194 -24.09 7.92 16.09
N GLU A 195 -23.77 8.37 17.31
CA GLU A 195 -24.77 8.65 18.34
C GLU A 195 -25.75 9.76 17.92
N LYS A 196 -25.24 10.79 17.24
CA LYS A 196 -26.02 11.94 16.78
C LYS A 196 -26.96 11.65 15.59
N VAL A 197 -26.89 10.47 14.98
CA VAL A 197 -27.81 10.04 13.90
C VAL A 197 -29.28 10.11 14.34
N HIS A 198 -29.55 9.84 15.62
CA HIS A 198 -30.87 9.87 16.22
C HIS A 198 -31.26 11.23 16.82
N GLY A 199 -30.35 12.21 16.79
CA GLY A 199 -30.54 13.54 17.35
C GLY A 199 -30.90 14.60 16.31
N GLU A 200 -30.60 15.85 16.65
CA GLU A 200 -30.83 17.00 15.77
C GLU A 200 -29.89 16.97 14.55
N ARG A 201 -30.42 17.36 13.37
CA ARG A 201 -29.68 17.33 12.10
C ARG A 201 -28.49 18.27 12.08
N ARG A 202 -28.59 19.43 12.73
CA ARG A 202 -27.49 20.38 12.85
C ARG A 202 -26.35 19.79 13.68
N GLU A 203 -26.66 19.17 14.82
CA GLU A 203 -25.65 18.49 15.65
C GLU A 203 -24.99 17.33 14.91
N LEU A 204 -25.74 16.58 14.10
CA LEU A 204 -25.18 15.53 13.24
C LEU A 204 -24.20 16.10 12.20
N SER A 205 -24.57 17.19 11.51
CA SER A 205 -23.67 17.87 10.57
C SER A 205 -22.35 18.27 11.24
N GLU A 206 -22.43 18.91 12.41
CA GLU A 206 -21.26 19.35 13.16
C GLU A 206 -20.39 18.17 13.61
N ALA A 207 -21.00 17.08 14.08
CA ALA A 207 -20.29 15.88 14.49
C ALA A 207 -19.57 15.21 13.31
N VAL A 208 -20.21 15.09 12.14
CA VAL A 208 -19.58 14.54 10.93
C VAL A 208 -18.41 15.43 10.46
N LEU A 209 -18.57 16.75 10.49
CA LEU A 209 -17.46 17.65 10.16
C LEU A 209 -16.30 17.53 11.15
N ARG A 210 -16.57 17.26 12.43
CA ARG A 210 -15.52 17.02 13.43
C ARG A 210 -14.73 15.73 13.15
N VAL A 211 -15.40 14.64 12.75
CA VAL A 211 -14.75 13.40 12.29
C VAL A 211 -13.73 13.72 11.19
N PHE A 212 -14.15 14.54 10.24
CA PHE A 212 -13.32 14.93 9.10
C PHE A 212 -12.10 15.76 9.50
N VAL A 213 -12.26 16.70 10.44
CA VAL A 213 -11.14 17.51 10.95
C VAL A 213 -10.09 16.63 11.63
N GLU A 214 -10.51 15.72 12.51
CA GLU A 214 -9.57 14.83 13.21
C GLU A 214 -8.88 13.87 12.24
N LEU A 215 -9.61 13.30 11.29
CA LEU A 215 -9.03 12.42 10.28
C LEU A 215 -8.02 13.15 9.39
N GLU A 216 -8.35 14.33 8.86
CA GLU A 216 -7.42 15.08 8.02
C GLU A 216 -6.13 15.46 8.73
N LYS A 217 -6.22 15.82 10.01
CA LYS A 217 -5.06 16.09 10.85
C LYS A 217 -4.16 14.86 10.94
N ILE A 218 -4.74 13.68 11.12
CA ILE A 218 -4.02 12.41 11.13
C ILE A 218 -3.34 12.17 9.77
N LEU A 219 -4.09 12.18 8.66
CA LEU A 219 -3.57 11.87 7.33
C LEU A 219 -2.42 12.81 6.92
N ARG A 220 -2.55 14.12 7.21
CA ARG A 220 -1.46 15.10 6.97
C ARG A 220 -0.23 14.83 7.84
N GLY A 221 -0.44 14.42 9.09
CA GLY A 221 0.63 14.02 10.00
C GLY A 221 1.39 12.80 9.47
N GLU A 222 0.67 11.81 8.97
CA GLU A 222 1.26 10.60 8.37
C GLU A 222 2.11 10.91 7.14
N VAL A 223 1.60 11.72 6.21
CA VAL A 223 2.35 12.16 5.03
C VAL A 223 3.64 12.88 5.43
N THR A 224 3.55 13.77 6.42
CA THR A 224 4.73 14.51 6.92
C THR A 224 5.76 13.58 7.56
N ALA A 225 5.31 12.62 8.38
CA ALA A 225 6.17 11.65 9.05
C ALA A 225 6.87 10.72 8.04
N VAL A 226 6.13 10.21 7.06
CA VAL A 226 6.67 9.35 6.00
C VAL A 226 7.70 10.09 5.16
N LYS A 227 7.39 11.31 4.71
CA LYS A 227 8.32 12.13 3.94
C LYS A 227 9.67 12.26 4.64
N HIS A 228 9.66 12.58 5.93
CA HIS A 228 10.89 12.69 6.71
C HIS A 228 11.65 11.36 6.80
N LEU A 229 10.92 10.26 6.94
CA LEU A 229 11.50 8.92 7.06
C LEU A 229 12.12 8.43 5.75
N ILE A 230 11.41 8.52 4.62
CA ILE A 230 11.84 7.88 3.38
C ILE A 230 12.88 8.67 2.60
N THR A 231 12.89 10.01 2.73
CA THR A 231 13.91 10.86 2.10
C THR A 231 15.34 10.61 2.62
N GLN A 232 15.47 9.91 3.74
CA GLN A 232 16.77 9.54 4.32
C GLN A 232 17.29 8.18 3.82
N THR A 233 16.42 7.33 3.27
CA THR A 233 16.71 5.91 3.06
C THR A 233 16.37 5.40 1.67
N LEU A 234 15.56 6.15 0.91
CA LEU A 234 15.09 5.77 -0.42
C LEU A 234 15.34 6.88 -1.43
N THR A 235 15.43 6.48 -2.68
CA THR A 235 15.41 7.33 -3.88
C THR A 235 13.99 7.39 -4.46
N GLU A 236 13.80 8.29 -5.44
CA GLU A 236 12.52 8.39 -6.16
C GLU A 236 12.18 7.10 -6.90
N ASP A 237 13.13 6.50 -7.63
CA ASP A 237 12.91 5.25 -8.37
C ASP A 237 12.49 4.11 -7.43
N GLU A 238 13.13 3.99 -6.27
CA GLU A 238 12.81 2.97 -5.26
C GLU A 238 11.41 3.14 -4.65
N GLU A 239 10.93 4.38 -4.49
CA GLU A 239 9.56 4.65 -4.04
C GLU A 239 8.53 4.18 -5.08
N TYR A 240 8.78 4.43 -6.37
CA TYR A 240 7.91 3.95 -7.44
C TYR A 240 7.97 2.42 -7.60
N ASP A 241 9.13 1.80 -7.35
CA ASP A 241 9.24 0.35 -7.25
C ASP A 241 8.43 -0.21 -6.08
N ALA A 242 8.49 0.42 -4.90
CA ALA A 242 7.69 0.03 -3.73
C ALA A 242 6.19 0.13 -4.04
N LEU A 243 5.77 1.25 -4.64
CA LEU A 243 4.39 1.52 -4.98
C LEU A 243 3.86 0.56 -6.04
N SER A 244 4.65 0.28 -7.09
CA SER A 244 4.30 -0.71 -8.12
C SER A 244 4.15 -2.10 -7.50
N THR A 245 5.10 -2.48 -6.64
CA THR A 245 5.11 -3.79 -5.98
C THR A 245 3.90 -3.99 -5.06
N LEU A 246 3.49 -2.95 -4.31
CA LEU A 246 2.29 -2.98 -3.48
C LEU A 246 1.07 -3.45 -4.28
N PHE A 247 0.83 -2.84 -5.44
CA PHE A 247 -0.33 -3.11 -6.27
C PHE A 247 -0.19 -4.41 -7.07
N ASN A 248 1.01 -4.74 -7.55
CA ASN A 248 1.31 -6.01 -8.23
C ASN A 248 1.01 -7.22 -7.32
N GLN A 249 1.24 -7.07 -6.02
CA GLN A 249 1.06 -8.13 -5.03
C GLN A 249 -0.32 -8.17 -4.37
N LEU A 250 -1.26 -7.27 -4.72
CA LEU A 250 -2.62 -7.40 -4.22
C LEU A 250 -3.23 -8.73 -4.68
N THR A 251 -4.05 -9.33 -3.82
CA THR A 251 -4.72 -10.59 -4.14
C THR A 251 -6.23 -10.38 -4.23
N SER A 252 -6.92 -11.25 -4.98
CA SER A 252 -8.37 -11.14 -5.21
C SER A 252 -9.23 -11.26 -3.96
N ASP A 253 -8.64 -11.71 -2.85
CA ASP A 253 -9.33 -12.01 -1.60
C ASP A 253 -9.15 -10.90 -0.54
N GLU A 254 -8.39 -9.85 -0.87
CA GLU A 254 -8.15 -8.74 0.06
C GLU A 254 -9.37 -7.81 0.15
N GLU A 255 -9.81 -7.53 1.38
CA GLU A 255 -10.96 -6.64 1.64
C GLU A 255 -10.68 -5.18 1.23
N CYS A 256 -9.42 -4.78 1.17
CA CYS A 256 -9.01 -3.43 0.74
C CYS A 256 -9.19 -3.20 -0.77
N GLY A 257 -9.57 -4.21 -1.55
CA GLY A 257 -9.79 -4.05 -2.98
C GLY A 257 -10.90 -3.05 -3.37
N VAL A 258 -11.86 -2.79 -2.48
CA VAL A 258 -12.83 -1.70 -2.66
C VAL A 258 -12.17 -0.31 -2.72
N ILE A 259 -11.05 -0.11 -2.01
CA ILE A 259 -10.26 1.12 -2.07
C ILE A 259 -9.59 1.27 -3.43
N VAL A 260 -9.13 0.17 -4.04
CA VAL A 260 -8.56 0.20 -5.40
C VAL A 260 -9.63 0.59 -6.41
N ALA A 261 -10.84 0.05 -6.30
CA ALA A 261 -11.96 0.45 -7.17
C ALA A 261 -12.31 1.94 -7.01
N HIS A 262 -12.34 2.43 -5.77
CA HIS A 262 -12.56 3.85 -5.49
C HIS A 262 -11.44 4.72 -6.09
N LEU A 263 -10.17 4.33 -5.87
CA LEU A 263 -9.02 5.02 -6.42
C LEU A 263 -9.08 5.11 -7.94
N LEU A 264 -9.42 4.03 -8.63
CA LEU A 264 -9.61 4.02 -10.09
C LEU A 264 -10.76 4.96 -10.54
N GLY A 265 -11.84 5.03 -9.77
CA GLY A 265 -12.92 5.99 -9.98
C GLY A 265 -12.42 7.44 -9.90
N TRP A 266 -11.60 7.76 -8.88
CA TRP A 266 -10.97 9.06 -8.73
C TRP A 266 -9.98 9.35 -9.88
N MET A 267 -9.11 8.39 -10.21
CA MET A 267 -8.08 8.55 -11.25
C MET A 267 -8.71 8.84 -12.61
N ARG A 268 -9.82 8.18 -12.95
CA ARG A 268 -10.52 8.41 -14.22
C ARG A 268 -10.98 9.86 -14.41
N ASN A 269 -11.24 10.58 -13.32
CA ASN A 269 -11.66 11.97 -13.35
C ASN A 269 -10.50 12.97 -13.23
N ASN A 270 -9.33 12.53 -12.74
CA ASN A 270 -8.23 13.42 -12.35
C ASN A 270 -6.90 13.15 -13.06
N MET A 271 -6.74 12.01 -13.73
CA MET A 271 -5.51 11.59 -14.40
C MET A 271 -5.74 11.36 -15.90
N SER A 272 -4.66 11.35 -16.67
CA SER A 272 -4.74 11.03 -18.09
C SER A 272 -5.13 9.56 -18.31
N GLU A 273 -5.78 9.25 -19.44
CA GLU A 273 -6.14 7.87 -19.77
C GLU A 273 -4.91 6.95 -19.86
N GLY A 274 -3.75 7.49 -20.28
CA GLY A 274 -2.49 6.76 -20.30
C GLY A 274 -2.02 6.38 -18.89
N ASP A 275 -2.06 7.32 -17.96
CA ASP A 275 -1.67 7.08 -16.56
C ASP A 275 -2.57 6.06 -15.87
N VAL A 276 -3.88 6.11 -16.14
CA VAL A 276 -4.86 5.12 -15.63
C VAL A 276 -4.55 3.73 -16.19
N ARG A 277 -4.23 3.62 -17.48
CA ARG A 277 -3.87 2.34 -18.11
C ARG A 277 -2.59 1.76 -17.53
N ILE A 278 -1.57 2.59 -17.28
CA ILE A 278 -0.32 2.16 -16.65
C ILE A 278 -0.59 1.62 -15.24
N PHE A 279 -1.41 2.31 -14.44
CA PHE A 279 -1.77 1.83 -13.11
C PHE A 279 -2.59 0.52 -13.14
N LEU A 280 -3.52 0.38 -14.08
CA LEU A 280 -4.28 -0.85 -14.27
C LEU A 280 -3.40 -2.03 -14.66
N ALA A 281 -2.31 -1.79 -15.41
CA ALA A 281 -1.38 -2.82 -15.84
C ALA A 281 -0.62 -3.46 -14.66
N LEU A 282 -0.54 -2.80 -13.49
CA LEU A 282 0.06 -3.37 -12.29
C LEU A 282 -0.70 -4.63 -11.80
N PHE A 283 -2.01 -4.68 -11.99
CA PHE A 283 -2.81 -5.75 -11.44
C PHE A 283 -2.73 -7.01 -12.29
N ASN A 284 -2.56 -8.17 -11.64
CA ASN A 284 -2.72 -9.45 -12.31
C ASN A 284 -4.18 -9.66 -12.82
N PRO A 285 -4.41 -10.55 -13.80
CA PRO A 285 -5.74 -10.72 -14.39
C PRO A 285 -6.87 -11.09 -13.40
N LYS A 286 -6.56 -11.81 -12.31
CA LYS A 286 -7.56 -12.15 -11.28
C LYS A 286 -8.03 -10.90 -10.54
N VAL A 287 -7.10 -10.02 -10.19
CA VAL A 287 -7.39 -8.74 -9.53
C VAL A 287 -8.12 -7.80 -10.49
N GLN A 288 -7.69 -7.71 -11.76
CA GLN A 288 -8.43 -6.93 -12.77
C GLN A 288 -9.88 -7.39 -12.91
N ASN A 289 -10.14 -8.71 -12.91
CA ASN A 289 -11.51 -9.24 -12.91
C ASN A 289 -12.30 -8.87 -11.64
N LYS A 290 -11.67 -8.85 -10.46
CA LYS A 290 -12.30 -8.39 -9.22
C LYS A 290 -12.61 -6.89 -9.26
N ILE A 291 -11.69 -6.09 -9.78
CA ILE A 291 -11.87 -4.65 -10.02
C ILE A 291 -13.08 -4.45 -10.93
N ALA A 292 -13.11 -5.07 -12.11
CA ALA A 292 -14.20 -4.91 -13.08
C ALA A 292 -15.56 -5.45 -12.60
N GLY A 293 -15.55 -6.37 -11.64
CA GLY A 293 -16.76 -7.00 -11.11
C GLY A 293 -17.09 -6.59 -9.67
N GLU A 294 -16.66 -7.42 -8.73
CA GLU A 294 -17.11 -7.36 -7.34
C GLU A 294 -16.74 -6.06 -6.64
N TRP A 295 -15.48 -5.61 -6.75
CA TRP A 295 -15.01 -4.43 -6.02
C TRP A 295 -15.66 -3.15 -6.54
N MET A 296 -15.80 -3.00 -7.87
CA MET A 296 -16.53 -1.88 -8.46
C MET A 296 -18.02 -1.90 -8.06
N ARG A 297 -18.65 -3.08 -8.00
CA ARG A 297 -20.05 -3.18 -7.52
C ARG A 297 -20.20 -2.78 -6.05
N LEU A 298 -19.25 -3.17 -5.20
CA LEU A 298 -19.21 -2.75 -3.79
C LEU A 298 -19.03 -1.24 -3.67
N TYR A 299 -18.11 -0.67 -4.45
CA TYR A 299 -17.89 0.77 -4.53
C TYR A 299 -19.14 1.52 -5.03
N ALA A 300 -19.78 1.08 -6.11
CA ALA A 300 -21.03 1.66 -6.59
C ALA A 300 -22.15 1.60 -5.54
N THR A 301 -22.32 0.46 -4.86
CA THR A 301 -23.29 0.31 -3.76
C THR A 301 -22.99 1.26 -2.60
N TYR A 302 -21.72 1.54 -2.34
CA TYR A 302 -21.29 2.51 -1.34
C TYR A 302 -21.62 3.95 -1.77
N LEU A 303 -21.35 4.32 -3.02
CA LEU A 303 -21.69 5.65 -3.55
C LEU A 303 -23.19 5.94 -3.50
N HIS A 304 -24.02 4.93 -3.78
CA HIS A 304 -25.49 5.03 -3.75
C HIS A 304 -26.07 5.38 -2.38
N LEU A 305 -25.32 5.18 -1.30
CA LEU A 305 -25.79 5.56 0.05
C LEU A 305 -25.99 7.07 0.20
N LEU A 306 -25.34 7.88 -0.64
CA LEU A 306 -25.41 9.34 -0.58
C LEU A 306 -26.18 9.96 -1.76
N ASP A 307 -26.90 9.15 -2.55
CA ASP A 307 -27.59 9.65 -3.76
C ASP A 307 -28.64 10.72 -3.47
N GLU A 308 -29.32 10.62 -2.32
CA GLU A 308 -30.29 11.64 -1.86
C GLU A 308 -29.65 13.04 -1.78
N PHE A 309 -28.36 13.10 -1.46
CA PHE A 309 -27.58 14.33 -1.28
C PHE A 309 -26.75 14.72 -2.52
N SER A 310 -26.95 14.00 -3.63
CA SER A 310 -26.06 14.08 -4.81
C SER A 310 -26.74 14.65 -6.05
N VAL A 311 -27.91 15.30 -5.89
CA VAL A 311 -28.69 15.86 -7.02
C VAL A 311 -27.89 16.88 -7.85
N ASN A 312 -26.78 17.41 -7.34
CA ASN A 312 -25.87 18.32 -8.05
C ASN A 312 -24.36 17.96 -7.89
N TYR A 313 -23.99 16.67 -7.80
CA TYR A 313 -22.57 16.28 -7.80
C TYR A 313 -22.14 15.91 -9.23
N ASP A 314 -21.39 16.81 -9.90
CA ASP A 314 -20.95 16.69 -11.31
C ASP A 314 -19.92 15.56 -11.58
N SER A 315 -19.67 14.66 -10.64
CA SER A 315 -18.87 13.46 -10.89
C SER A 315 -19.76 12.36 -11.42
N SER A 316 -19.83 12.25 -12.75
CA SER A 316 -20.48 11.13 -13.43
C SER A 316 -19.99 9.79 -12.87
N LEU A 317 -20.93 8.91 -12.48
CA LEU A 317 -20.66 7.52 -12.12
C LEU A 317 -20.05 6.80 -13.33
N CYS A 318 -18.73 6.77 -13.38
CA CYS A 318 -18.00 6.23 -14.50
C CYS A 318 -17.78 4.72 -14.33
N PHE A 319 -18.67 3.91 -14.92
CA PHE A 319 -18.51 2.46 -14.99
C PHE A 319 -17.37 2.10 -15.95
N PHE A 320 -16.49 1.19 -15.53
CA PHE A 320 -15.58 0.52 -16.46
C PHE A 320 -16.40 -0.52 -17.24
N THR A 321 -16.59 -0.28 -18.54
CA THR A 321 -17.09 -1.27 -19.50
C THR A 321 -15.93 -1.91 -20.21
#